data_AF-A0A6B3I5H4-F1
#
_entry.id   AF-A0A6B3I5H4-F1
#
_cell.length_a   1.000
_cell.length_b   1.000
_cell.length_c   1.000
_cell.angle_alpha   90.00
_cell.angle_beta   90.00
_cell.angle_gamma   90.00
#
_symmetry.space_group_name_H-M   'P 1'
#
loop_
_entity.id
_entity.type
_entity.pdbx_description
1 polymer ?
#
loop_
_entity_poly.entity_id
_entity_poly.type
_entity_poly.pdbx_seq_one_letter_code
_entity_poly.pdbx_strand_id
1 'polypeptide(L)'
;PAQIVDFAVTAYEVTASAYRWPLWNAAYLIEGGCGDDGFMDFRDGLVLLGREAFTRAVADPDSLAGLPLVVRMSRGESGWIGYESLDGPVKEAYVRAGGAADGFHTAVEAADRGRIRAGEPGGENWDPEDADATRLHLPRLA
;
A
#
# COMPACT_ATOMS: atom_id res chain seq x y z
N PRO A 1 -3.98 -1.50 25.00
CA PRO A 1 -4.58 -0.53 24.03
C PRO A 1 -3.58 0.47 23.43
N ALA A 2 -2.85 1.25 24.25
CA ALA A 2 -2.01 2.35 23.75
C ALA A 2 -0.91 1.93 22.75
N GLN A 3 -0.19 0.83 23.01
CA GLN A 3 0.81 0.31 22.06
C GLN A 3 0.20 -0.16 20.72
N ILE A 4 -1.06 -0.59 20.73
CA ILE A 4 -1.78 -1.02 19.51
C ILE A 4 -2.17 0.21 18.69
N VAL A 5 -2.58 1.29 19.37
CA VAL A 5 -2.84 2.58 18.73
C VAL A 5 -1.56 3.16 18.12
N ASP A 6 -0.43 3.13 18.83
CA ASP A 6 0.85 3.59 18.29
C ASP A 6 1.35 2.73 17.12
N PHE A 7 1.11 1.41 17.18
CA PHE A 7 1.33 0.53 16.03
C PHE A 7 0.47 0.95 14.83
N ALA A 8 -0.82 1.23 15.03
CA ALA A 8 -1.72 1.65 13.95
C ALA A 8 -1.26 2.96 13.31
N VAL A 9 -0.95 3.98 14.11
CA VAL A 9 -0.40 5.26 13.62
C VAL A 9 0.87 5.02 12.80
N THR A 10 1.77 4.18 13.30
CA THR A 10 3.02 3.87 12.60
C THR A 10 2.77 3.09 11.30
N ALA A 11 1.84 2.14 11.30
CA ALA A 11 1.47 1.40 10.11
C ALA A 11 0.87 2.33 9.04
N TYR A 12 -0.04 3.23 9.42
CA TYR A 12 -0.61 4.22 8.52
C TYR A 12 0.42 5.23 8.01
N GLU A 13 1.38 5.65 8.85
CA GLU A 13 2.49 6.51 8.41
C GLU A 13 3.37 5.80 7.37
N VAL A 14 3.64 4.51 7.57
CA VAL A 14 4.39 3.69 6.61
C VAL A 14 3.61 3.54 5.31
N THR A 15 2.34 3.14 5.33
CA THR A 15 1.53 2.95 4.12
C THR A 15 1.28 4.28 3.39
N ALA A 16 1.16 5.41 4.11
CA ALA A 16 1.10 6.74 3.52
C ALA A 16 2.38 7.12 2.78
N SER A 17 3.55 6.65 3.22
CA SER A 17 4.83 6.90 2.50
C SER A 17 4.87 6.27 1.10
N ALA A 18 4.06 5.24 0.86
CA ALA A 18 3.88 4.61 -0.44
C ALA A 18 2.82 5.28 -1.32
N TYR A 19 2.16 6.35 -0.85
CA TYR A 19 1.15 7.06 -1.63
C TYR A 19 1.80 7.92 -2.72
N ARG A 20 2.12 7.28 -3.85
CA ARG A 20 2.92 7.85 -4.94
C ARG A 20 2.39 7.43 -6.30
N TRP A 21 2.30 8.36 -7.24
CA TRP A 21 1.85 8.09 -8.61
C TRP A 21 2.64 6.99 -9.33
N PRO A 22 4.00 6.95 -9.25
CA PRO A 22 4.74 5.88 -9.90
C PRO A 22 4.40 4.48 -9.39
N LEU A 23 4.09 4.36 -8.10
CA LEU A 23 3.71 3.09 -7.49
C LEU A 23 2.25 2.74 -7.80
N TRP A 24 1.37 3.75 -7.89
CA TRP A 24 0.00 3.57 -8.38
C TRP A 24 -0.01 2.98 -9.79
N ASN A 25 0.76 3.57 -10.70
CA ASN A 25 0.81 3.12 -12.08
C ASN A 25 1.38 1.70 -12.19
N ALA A 26 2.34 1.33 -11.35
CA ALA A 26 2.80 -0.06 -11.25
C ALA A 26 1.69 -1.00 -10.73
N ALA A 27 0.93 -0.59 -9.71
CA ALA A 27 -0.22 -1.36 -9.21
C ALA A 27 -1.29 -1.56 -10.29
N TYR A 28 -1.60 -0.51 -11.05
CA TYR A 28 -2.52 -0.56 -12.19
C TYR A 28 -2.11 -1.64 -13.20
N LEU A 29 -0.84 -1.69 -13.60
CA LEU A 29 -0.35 -2.69 -14.55
C LEU A 29 -0.37 -4.11 -13.99
N ILE A 30 0.04 -4.28 -12.73
CA ILE A 30 0.14 -5.60 -12.10
C ILE A 30 -1.24 -6.21 -11.87
N GLU A 31 -2.20 -5.41 -11.39
CA GLU A 31 -3.52 -5.91 -10.96
C GLU A 31 -4.62 -5.72 -12.02
N GLY A 32 -4.29 -5.15 -13.18
CA GLY A 32 -5.21 -4.98 -14.30
C GLY A 32 -6.21 -3.84 -14.11
N GLY A 33 -5.77 -2.77 -13.44
CA GLY A 33 -6.58 -1.62 -13.02
C GLY A 33 -6.34 -1.30 -11.54
N CYS A 34 -6.45 -0.03 -11.16
CA CYS A 34 -6.27 0.41 -9.78
C CYS A 34 -7.01 1.73 -9.52
N GLY A 35 -8.03 1.68 -8.65
CA GLY A 35 -8.70 2.87 -8.09
C GLY A 35 -8.21 3.19 -6.68
N ASP A 36 -8.78 4.19 -6.02
CA ASP A 36 -8.37 4.63 -4.68
C ASP A 36 -8.31 3.47 -3.66
N ASP A 37 -9.40 2.70 -3.54
CA ASP A 37 -9.50 1.56 -2.63
C ASP A 37 -8.51 0.45 -3.01
N GLY A 38 -8.42 0.12 -4.30
CA GLY A 38 -7.46 -0.88 -4.79
C GLY A 38 -6.02 -0.48 -4.51
N PHE A 39 -5.70 0.82 -4.59
CA PHE A 39 -4.35 1.30 -4.28
C PHE A 39 -4.09 1.39 -2.78
N MET A 40 -5.11 1.59 -1.94
CA MET A 40 -5.00 1.38 -0.50
C MET A 40 -4.63 -0.08 -0.20
N ASP A 41 -5.39 -1.03 -0.75
CA ASP A 41 -5.15 -2.45 -0.54
C ASP A 41 -3.77 -2.87 -1.02
N PHE A 42 -3.36 -2.41 -2.21
CA PHE A 42 -2.04 -2.69 -2.77
C PHE A 42 -0.90 -2.27 -1.82
N ARG A 43 -1.00 -1.07 -1.23
CA ARG A 43 0.02 -0.55 -0.30
C ARG A 43 0.05 -1.36 1.00
N ASP A 44 -1.11 -1.73 1.54
CA ASP A 44 -1.20 -2.60 2.73
C ASP A 44 -0.59 -3.99 2.44
N GLY A 45 -0.85 -4.53 1.24
CA GLY A 45 -0.24 -5.74 0.73
C GLY A 45 1.28 -5.68 0.64
N LEU A 46 1.83 -4.59 0.10
CA LEU A 46 3.28 -4.37 0.04
C LEU A 46 3.93 -4.33 1.44
N VAL A 47 3.25 -3.77 2.44
CA VAL A 47 3.75 -3.78 3.82
C VAL A 47 3.88 -5.22 4.34
N LEU A 48 2.93 -6.10 4.00
CA LEU A 48 2.95 -7.51 4.39
C LEU A 48 4.04 -8.33 3.68
N LEU A 49 4.52 -7.90 2.50
CA LEU A 49 5.69 -8.49 1.84
C LEU A 49 7.02 -8.19 2.59
N GLY A 50 6.97 -7.32 3.59
CA GLY A 50 8.08 -7.00 4.47
C GLY A 50 8.89 -5.79 4.02
N ARG A 51 9.73 -5.31 4.94
CA ARG A 51 10.44 -4.03 4.82
C ARG A 51 11.24 -3.89 3.53
N GLU A 52 11.98 -4.92 3.13
CA GLU A 52 12.86 -4.82 1.95
C GLU A 52 12.05 -4.67 0.67
N ALA A 53 11.01 -5.49 0.49
CA ALA A 53 10.13 -5.41 -0.66
C ALA A 53 9.42 -4.04 -0.72
N PHE A 54 8.85 -3.60 0.41
CA PHE A 54 8.18 -2.32 0.53
C PHE A 54 9.11 -1.15 0.18
N THR A 55 10.25 -1.05 0.86
CA THR A 55 11.17 0.09 0.66
C THR A 55 11.75 0.14 -0.74
N ARG A 56 12.04 -1.02 -1.34
CA ARG A 56 12.51 -1.09 -2.73
C ARG A 56 11.41 -0.66 -3.70
N ALA A 57 10.18 -1.16 -3.55
CA ALA A 57 9.06 -0.82 -4.43
C ALA A 57 8.68 0.67 -4.35
N VAL A 58 8.72 1.28 -3.16
CA VAL A 58 8.44 2.72 -3.00
C VAL A 58 9.50 3.59 -3.66
N ALA A 59 10.77 3.15 -3.65
CA ALA A 59 11.87 3.88 -4.28
C ALA A 59 11.95 3.63 -5.81
N ASP A 60 11.65 2.40 -6.23
CA ASP A 60 11.74 1.91 -7.60
C ASP A 60 10.57 0.94 -7.85
N PRO A 61 9.41 1.41 -8.34
CA PRO A 61 8.25 0.56 -8.58
C PRO A 61 8.51 -0.55 -9.61
N ASP A 62 9.41 -0.35 -10.57
CA ASP A 62 9.76 -1.35 -11.59
C ASP A 62 10.48 -2.58 -10.97
N SER A 63 11.00 -2.44 -9.76
CA SER A 63 11.53 -3.56 -8.97
C SER A 63 10.50 -4.66 -8.69
N LEU A 64 9.20 -4.33 -8.71
CA LEU A 64 8.10 -5.27 -8.49
C LEU A 64 8.05 -6.38 -9.55
N ALA A 65 8.60 -6.15 -10.75
CA ALA A 65 8.74 -7.16 -11.79
C ALA A 65 9.56 -8.39 -11.34
N GLY A 66 10.39 -8.24 -10.29
CA GLY A 66 11.14 -9.33 -9.69
C GLY A 66 10.40 -10.15 -8.65
N LEU A 67 9.20 -9.74 -8.22
CA LEU A 67 8.45 -10.47 -7.21
C LEU A 67 7.90 -11.79 -7.79
N PRO A 68 8.10 -12.94 -7.11
CA PRO A 68 7.59 -14.22 -7.61
C PRO A 68 6.09 -14.22 -7.91
N LEU A 69 5.30 -13.50 -7.10
CA LEU A 69 3.87 -13.35 -7.32
C LEU A 69 3.57 -12.61 -8.65
N VAL A 70 4.23 -11.48 -8.90
CA VAL A 70 4.08 -10.69 -10.14
C VAL A 70 4.50 -11.50 -11.37
N VAL A 71 5.59 -12.27 -11.27
CA VAL A 71 6.08 -13.13 -12.36
C VAL A 71 5.08 -14.24 -12.72
N ARG A 72 4.31 -14.75 -11.74
CA ARG A 72 3.23 -15.70 -12.01
C ARG A 72 2.02 -15.01 -12.64
N MET A 73 1.64 -13.85 -12.10
CA MET A 73 0.51 -13.06 -12.61
C MET A 73 0.73 -12.65 -14.08
N SER A 74 1.95 -12.28 -14.47
CA SER A 74 2.28 -11.96 -15.86
C SER A 74 2.16 -13.15 -16.82
N ARG A 75 2.07 -14.38 -16.31
CA ARG A 75 1.82 -15.61 -17.07
C ARG A 75 0.35 -16.02 -17.07
N GLY A 76 -0.53 -15.16 -16.54
CA GLY A 76 -1.98 -15.40 -16.47
C GLY A 76 -2.42 -16.23 -15.24
N GLU A 77 -1.54 -16.47 -14.27
CA GLU A 77 -1.96 -17.06 -13.00
C GLU A 77 -2.72 -16.05 -12.15
N SER A 78 -3.69 -16.51 -11.36
CA SER A 78 -4.37 -15.63 -10.40
C SER A 78 -3.43 -15.22 -9.27
N GLY A 79 -3.56 -13.96 -8.87
CA GLY A 79 -2.77 -13.39 -7.80
C GLY A 79 -3.29 -12.01 -7.44
N TRP A 80 -2.92 -11.56 -6.24
CA TRP A 80 -3.27 -10.25 -5.73
C TRP A 80 -2.18 -9.85 -4.75
N ILE A 81 -1.57 -8.68 -4.95
CA ILE A 81 -0.61 -8.14 -3.98
C ILE A 81 -1.38 -7.52 -2.82
N GLY A 82 -2.51 -6.87 -3.13
CA GLY A 82 -3.29 -6.14 -2.16
C GLY A 82 -3.78 -6.96 -0.96
N TYR A 83 -4.12 -6.23 0.08
CA TYR A 83 -4.72 -6.75 1.30
C TYR A 83 -5.74 -5.74 1.82
N GLU A 84 -7.00 -6.17 1.93
CA GLU A 84 -8.20 -5.34 2.16
C GLU A 84 -8.09 -4.29 3.26
N SER A 85 -7.34 -4.57 4.34
CA SER A 85 -6.73 -3.55 5.19
C SER A 85 -6.09 -4.20 6.42
N LEU A 86 -5.03 -3.60 6.96
CA LEU A 86 -4.54 -3.91 8.30
C LEU A 86 -5.53 -3.56 9.43
N ASP A 87 -6.57 -2.77 9.16
CA ASP A 87 -7.50 -2.24 10.16
C ASP A 87 -8.20 -3.34 10.98
N GLY A 88 -8.74 -4.36 10.30
CA GLY A 88 -9.51 -5.43 10.95
C GLY A 88 -8.75 -6.13 12.09
N PRO A 89 -7.59 -6.75 11.81
CA PRO A 89 -6.76 -7.39 12.84
C PRO A 89 -6.31 -6.45 13.96
N VAL A 90 -5.99 -5.19 13.63
CA VAL A 90 -5.51 -4.20 14.60
C VAL A 90 -6.64 -3.74 15.53
N LYS A 91 -7.82 -3.49 14.97
CA LYS A 91 -9.04 -3.16 15.73
C LYS A 91 -9.44 -4.30 16.65
N GLU A 92 -9.38 -5.55 16.17
CA GLU A 92 -9.66 -6.71 17.01
C GLU A 92 -8.67 -6.80 18.18
N ALA A 93 -7.37 -6.62 17.92
CA ALA A 93 -6.35 -6.59 18.96
C ALA A 93 -6.60 -5.47 19.98
N TYR A 94 -7.00 -4.28 19.52
CA TYR A 94 -7.34 -3.14 20.38
C TYR A 94 -8.47 -3.48 21.35
N VAL A 95 -9.56 -4.08 20.86
CA VAL A 95 -10.69 -4.51 21.68
C VAL A 95 -10.28 -5.60 22.68
N ARG A 96 -9.54 -6.62 22.23
CA ARG A 96 -9.02 -7.69 23.11
C ARG A 96 -8.12 -7.14 24.21
N ALA A 97 -7.42 -6.04 23.96
CA ALA A 97 -6.58 -5.37 24.95
C ALA A 97 -7.36 -4.44 25.90
N GLY A 98 -8.70 -4.40 25.82
CA GLY A 98 -9.57 -3.59 26.68
C GLY A 98 -9.96 -2.22 26.11
N GLY A 99 -9.73 -1.98 24.82
CA GLY A 99 -10.22 -0.79 24.12
C GLY A 99 -11.73 -0.87 23.83
N ALA A 100 -12.39 0.28 23.71
CA ALA A 100 -13.80 0.34 23.31
C ALA A 100 -13.99 -0.08 21.85
N ALA A 101 -15.03 -0.88 21.55
CA ALA A 101 -15.26 -1.45 20.21
C ALA A 101 -15.43 -0.39 19.10
N ASP A 102 -16.01 0.74 19.44
CA ASP A 102 -16.23 1.91 18.58
C ASP A 102 -15.16 3.00 18.75
N GLY A 103 -14.28 2.89 19.75
CA GLY A 103 -13.30 3.91 20.10
C GLY A 103 -11.94 3.80 19.41
N PHE A 104 -11.73 2.81 18.53
CA PHE A 104 -10.43 2.56 17.90
C PHE A 104 -9.99 3.73 17.01
N HIS A 105 -10.79 4.11 16.02
CA HIS A 105 -10.43 5.18 15.08
C HIS A 105 -10.25 6.53 15.81
N THR A 106 -11.14 6.87 16.75
CA THR A 106 -10.98 8.08 17.59
C THR A 106 -9.66 8.08 18.36
N ALA A 107 -9.24 6.92 18.89
CA ALA A 107 -7.96 6.83 19.61
C ALA A 107 -6.76 6.99 18.67
N VAL A 108 -6.84 6.45 17.44
CA VAL A 108 -5.79 6.61 16.43
C VAL A 108 -5.71 8.06 15.94
N GLU A 109 -6.83 8.70 15.63
CA GLU A 109 -6.90 10.11 15.24
C GLU A 109 -6.29 11.03 16.31
N ALA A 110 -6.61 10.78 17.59
CA ALA A 110 -6.02 11.54 18.70
C ALA A 110 -4.50 11.31 18.86
N ALA A 111 -4.01 10.14 18.47
CA ALA A 111 -2.60 9.75 18.60
C ALA A 111 -1.73 10.14 17.39
N ASP A 112 -2.34 10.28 16.20
CA ASP A 112 -1.65 10.59 14.95
C ASP A 112 -0.79 11.86 15.06
N ARG A 113 -1.32 12.92 15.67
CA ARG A 113 -0.61 14.20 15.88
C ARG A 113 0.03 14.76 14.60
N GLY A 114 -0.57 14.48 13.42
CA GLY A 114 -0.08 14.93 12.12
C GLY A 114 1.09 14.12 11.56
N ARG A 115 1.30 12.88 12.02
CA ARG A 115 2.30 11.97 11.43
C ARG A 115 1.85 11.46 10.07
N ILE A 116 0.56 11.15 9.93
CA ILE A 116 -0.05 10.69 8.68
C ILE A 116 -0.31 11.92 7.80
N ARG A 117 0.41 11.99 6.68
CA ARG A 117 0.25 13.09 5.72
C ARG A 117 -0.96 12.83 4.82
N ALA A 118 -1.94 13.72 4.85
CA ALA A 118 -2.99 13.79 3.84
C ALA A 118 -2.52 14.62 2.64
N GLY A 119 -2.94 14.25 1.43
CA GLY A 119 -2.63 14.97 0.20
C GLY A 119 -2.86 14.11 -1.04
N GLU A 120 -2.47 14.64 -2.21
CA GLU A 120 -2.39 13.88 -3.47
C GLU A 120 -1.20 12.92 -3.45
N PRO A 121 -1.21 11.86 -4.28
CA PRO A 121 -0.04 11.00 -4.44
C PRO A 121 1.19 11.80 -4.87
N GLY A 122 2.34 11.49 -4.27
CA GLY A 122 3.60 12.15 -4.60
C GLY A 122 4.28 11.60 -5.86
N GLY A 123 5.17 12.40 -6.44
CA GLY A 123 5.99 11.98 -7.58
C GLY A 123 5.35 12.25 -8.94
N GLU A 124 6.03 11.83 -10.00
CA GLU A 124 5.58 12.00 -11.37
C GLU A 124 4.40 11.07 -11.68
N ASN A 125 3.40 11.61 -12.39
CA ASN A 125 2.26 10.85 -12.88
C ASN A 125 2.31 10.74 -14.41
N TRP A 126 1.85 9.61 -14.94
CA TRP A 126 1.64 9.35 -16.36
C TRP A 126 0.38 8.50 -16.53
N ASP A 127 -0.13 8.42 -17.76
CA ASP A 127 -1.25 7.55 -18.09
C ASP A 127 -0.78 6.09 -18.18
N PRO A 128 -1.20 5.18 -17.28
CA PRO A 128 -0.80 3.78 -17.34
C PRO A 128 -1.37 3.03 -18.56
N GLU A 129 -2.35 3.58 -19.27
CA GLU A 129 -2.84 3.02 -20.55
C GLU A 129 -1.98 3.44 -21.76
N ASP A 130 -1.14 4.47 -21.61
CA ASP A 130 -0.12 4.80 -22.59
C ASP A 130 1.07 3.82 -22.45
N ALA A 131 1.16 2.90 -23.40
CA ALA A 131 2.19 1.86 -23.40
C ALA A 131 3.62 2.42 -23.58
N ASP A 132 3.80 3.57 -24.24
CA ASP A 132 5.12 4.16 -24.43
C ASP A 132 5.58 4.89 -23.16
N ALA A 133 4.68 5.63 -22.52
CA ALA A 133 4.94 6.21 -21.20
C ALA A 133 5.25 5.12 -20.17
N THR A 134 4.45 4.05 -20.16
CA THR A 134 4.63 2.91 -19.27
C THR A 134 5.98 2.20 -19.50
N ARG A 135 6.39 1.94 -20.75
CA ARG A 135 7.72 1.36 -21.04
C ARG A 135 8.88 2.29 -20.66
N LEU A 136 8.68 3.60 -20.73
CA LEU A 136 9.70 4.56 -20.33
C LEU A 136 9.95 4.52 -18.82
N HIS A 137 8.88 4.45 -18.02
CA HIS A 137 8.96 4.52 -16.56
C HIS A 137 9.09 3.16 -15.86
N LEU A 138 8.48 2.10 -16.42
CA LEU A 138 8.42 0.75 -15.84
C LEU A 138 8.82 -0.32 -16.88
N PRO A 139 10.06 -0.27 -17.41
CA PRO A 139 10.48 -1.12 -18.53
C PRO A 139 10.49 -2.63 -18.24
N ARG A 140 10.49 -3.06 -16.97
CA ARG A 140 10.46 -4.49 -16.62
C ARG A 140 9.05 -5.00 -16.36
N LEU A 141 8.10 -4.13 -16.01
CA LEU A 141 6.68 -4.46 -15.85
C LEU A 141 5.91 -4.39 -17.18
N ALA A 142 6.34 -3.54 -18.11
CA ALA A 142 5.67 -3.23 -19.38
C ALA A 142 5.88 -4.27 -20.51
#